data_AF-A0A944XKQ1-F1
#
_entry.id   AF-A0A944XKQ1-F1
#
_cell.length_a   1.000
_cell.length_b   1.000
_cell.length_c   1.000
_cell.angle_alpha   90.00
_cell.angle_beta   90.00
_cell.angle_gamma   90.00
#
_symmetry.space_group_name_H-M   'P 1'
#
loop_
_entity.id
_entity.type
_entity.pdbx_description
1 polymer ?
#
loop_
_entity_poly.entity_id
_entity_poly.type
_entity_poly.pdbx_seq_one_letter_code
_entity_poly.pdbx_strand_id
1 'polypeptide(L)'
;MDSMRKSWRGTEIWAGWSEVQIPGLRTAPDALAWGRFDGQETLFWLEVEGGGTSGKKIMERSAKRFRKAILYAKENNLSLVFVLLAKPWTGKAARLAFIGVPEYTAVIVADWKKFGKLSVPQWERAVLSMTV
;
A
#
# COMPACT_ATOMS: atom_id res chain seq x y z
N MET A 1 -10.22 -13.75 18.76
CA MET A 1 -9.01 -13.11 18.18
C MET A 1 -8.78 -13.70 16.81
N ASP A 2 -8.89 -12.90 15.75
CA ASP A 2 -8.42 -13.32 14.44
C ASP A 2 -6.89 -13.30 14.46
N SER A 3 -6.28 -14.49 14.35
CA SER A 3 -4.83 -14.61 14.23
C SER A 3 -4.37 -13.99 12.91
N MET A 4 -3.26 -13.24 12.92
CA MET A 4 -2.58 -12.77 11.70
C MET A 4 -2.29 -13.91 10.71
N ARG A 5 -2.21 -15.16 11.18
CA ARG A 5 -2.05 -16.35 10.33
C ARG A 5 -3.25 -16.63 9.41
N LYS A 6 -4.38 -15.96 9.62
CA LYS A 6 -5.57 -16.05 8.74
C LYS A 6 -5.58 -14.96 7.66
N SER A 7 -4.69 -13.97 7.75
CA SER A 7 -4.60 -12.87 6.80
C SER A 7 -4.02 -13.39 5.47
N TRP A 8 -4.80 -13.24 4.40
CA TRP A 8 -4.46 -13.56 3.01
C TRP A 8 -3.80 -14.94 2.82
N ARG A 9 -4.60 -16.01 2.98
CA ARG A 9 -4.15 -17.40 2.80
C ARG A 9 -3.37 -17.58 1.49
N GLY A 10 -2.26 -18.32 1.57
CA GLY A 10 -1.38 -18.57 0.42
C GLY A 10 -0.38 -17.45 0.14
N THR A 11 -0.36 -16.38 0.95
CA THR A 11 0.69 -15.37 0.91
C THR A 11 1.96 -15.91 1.57
N GLU A 12 3.09 -15.68 0.92
CA GLU A 12 4.42 -15.93 1.47
C GLU A 12 5.17 -14.61 1.58
N ILE A 13 5.92 -14.44 2.66
CA ILE A 13 6.84 -13.31 2.82
C ILE A 13 8.23 -13.91 2.93
N TRP A 14 9.12 -13.52 2.01
CA TRP A 14 10.51 -13.99 1.98
C TRP A 14 11.43 -13.02 2.72
N ALA A 15 11.14 -11.73 2.65
CA ALA A 15 11.91 -10.69 3.34
C ALA A 15 11.06 -9.45 3.62
N GLY A 16 11.51 -8.65 4.60
CA GLY A 16 10.87 -7.39 4.95
C GLY A 16 11.85 -6.38 5.53
N TRP A 17 11.56 -5.10 5.32
CA TRP A 17 12.39 -3.97 5.71
C TRP A 17 11.51 -2.83 6.22
N SER A 18 11.98 -2.11 7.23
CA SER A 18 11.37 -0.85 7.70
C SER A 18 12.32 0.31 7.43
N GLU A 19 11.78 1.48 7.13
CA GLU A 19 12.55 2.73 6.96
C GLU A 19 13.67 2.64 5.90
N VAL A 20 13.52 1.76 4.90
CA VAL A 20 14.52 1.54 3.87
C VAL A 20 14.55 2.68 2.87
N GLN A 21 15.75 3.20 2.59
CA GLN A 21 15.96 4.15 1.50
C GLN A 21 16.13 3.36 0.21
N ILE A 22 15.27 3.59 -0.79
CA ILE A 22 15.44 2.98 -2.11
C ILE A 22 16.36 3.90 -2.95
N PRO A 23 17.58 3.45 -3.31
CA PRO A 23 18.48 4.23 -4.16
C PRO A 23 17.81 4.60 -5.48
N GLY A 24 18.09 5.80 -6.00
CA GLY A 24 17.52 6.28 -7.27
C GLY A 24 16.08 6.81 -7.20
N LEU A 25 15.23 6.29 -6.31
CA LEU A 25 13.81 6.67 -6.24
C LEU A 25 13.54 7.88 -5.32
N ARG A 26 14.55 8.29 -4.52
CA ARG A 26 14.47 9.37 -3.51
C ARG A 26 13.18 9.29 -2.69
N THR A 27 12.86 8.08 -2.22
CA THR A 27 11.68 7.79 -1.42
C THR A 27 12.03 6.72 -0.39
N ALA A 28 11.39 6.81 0.76
CA ALA A 28 11.52 5.84 1.83
C ALA A 28 10.10 5.40 2.21
N PRO A 29 9.66 4.20 1.79
CA PRO A 29 8.45 3.61 2.34
C PRO A 29 8.57 3.46 3.86
N ASP A 30 7.44 3.54 4.55
CA ASP A 30 7.40 3.26 5.99
C ASP A 30 7.77 1.78 6.25
N ALA A 31 7.34 0.87 5.37
CA ALA A 31 7.84 -0.49 5.32
C ALA A 31 7.71 -1.13 3.91
N LEU A 32 8.55 -2.12 3.66
CA LEU A 32 8.47 -3.02 2.51
C LEU A 32 8.43 -4.47 2.98
N ALA A 33 7.73 -5.30 2.23
CA ALA A 33 7.95 -6.74 2.23
C ALA A 33 8.00 -7.26 0.80
N TRP A 34 8.71 -8.37 0.60
CA TRP A 34 8.80 -9.06 -0.69
C TRP A 34 8.43 -10.52 -0.48
N GLY A 35 7.70 -11.07 -1.43
CA GLY A 35 7.21 -12.43 -1.33
C GLY A 35 6.29 -12.80 -2.47
N ARG A 36 5.29 -13.63 -2.19
CA ARG A 36 4.34 -14.14 -3.18
C ARG A 36 2.91 -13.93 -2.73
N PHE A 37 2.08 -13.41 -3.64
CA PHE A 37 0.64 -13.26 -3.45
C PHE A 37 -0.08 -13.63 -4.74
N ASP A 38 -1.14 -14.43 -4.62
CA ASP A 38 -1.96 -14.86 -5.76
C ASP A 38 -1.13 -15.48 -6.91
N GLY A 39 -0.13 -16.29 -6.53
CA GLY A 39 0.79 -16.95 -7.47
C GLY A 39 1.86 -16.05 -8.08
N GLN A 40 1.87 -14.75 -7.78
CA GLN A 40 2.78 -13.77 -8.37
C GLN A 40 3.84 -13.29 -7.37
N GLU A 41 5.06 -13.11 -7.86
CA GLU A 41 6.10 -12.43 -7.11
C GLU A 41 5.69 -10.97 -6.87
N THR A 42 5.66 -10.57 -5.60
CA THR A 42 4.94 -9.36 -5.17
C THR A 42 5.79 -8.55 -4.20
N LEU A 43 5.87 -7.25 -4.48
CA LEU A 43 6.32 -6.24 -3.55
C LEU A 43 5.13 -5.67 -2.77
N PHE A 44 5.18 -5.77 -1.44
CA PHE A 44 4.23 -5.15 -0.54
C PHE A 44 4.81 -3.83 -0.05
N TRP A 45 4.16 -2.73 -0.41
CA TRP A 45 4.61 -1.37 -0.11
C TRP A 45 3.69 -0.72 0.90
N LEU A 46 4.22 -0.30 2.05
CA LEU A 46 3.44 0.33 3.11
C LEU A 46 3.78 1.81 3.23
N GLU A 47 2.73 2.63 3.31
CA GLU A 47 2.79 4.04 3.68
C GLU A 47 1.83 4.32 4.84
N VAL A 48 2.23 5.20 5.74
CA VAL A 48 1.43 5.73 6.84
C VAL A 48 1.22 7.23 6.61
N GLU A 49 -0.03 7.67 6.69
CA GLU A 49 -0.40 9.08 6.54
C GLU A 49 -1.16 9.56 7.78
N GLY A 50 -0.45 10.33 8.62
CA GLY A 50 -0.97 10.84 9.90
C GLY A 50 -1.87 12.08 9.78
N GLY A 51 -1.90 12.73 8.60
CA GLY A 51 -2.64 13.96 8.35
C GLY A 51 -1.86 15.22 8.72
N GLY A 52 -2.51 16.19 9.39
CA GLY A 52 -1.89 17.45 9.81
C GLY A 52 -1.74 18.50 8.70
N THR A 53 -2.37 18.28 7.55
CA THR A 53 -2.33 19.18 6.39
C THR A 53 -3.64 19.12 5.63
N SER A 54 -3.78 19.92 4.56
CA SER A 54 -4.99 19.95 3.74
C SER A 54 -5.20 18.65 2.96
N GLY A 55 -6.47 18.34 2.66
CA GLY A 55 -6.82 17.16 1.85
C GLY A 55 -6.14 17.13 0.48
N LYS A 56 -5.97 18.29 -0.16
CA LYS A 56 -5.23 18.42 -1.43
C LYS A 56 -3.76 17.98 -1.28
N LYS A 57 -3.07 18.43 -0.23
CA LYS A 57 -1.68 18.04 0.04
C LYS A 57 -1.56 16.56 0.38
N ILE A 58 -2.53 15.99 1.11
CA ILE A 58 -2.58 14.54 1.37
C ILE A 58 -2.70 13.76 0.05
N MET A 59 -3.63 14.16 -0.82
CA MET A 59 -3.83 13.55 -2.13
C MET A 59 -2.55 13.60 -2.98
N GLU A 60 -1.94 14.77 -3.12
CA GLU A 60 -0.73 14.96 -3.95
C GLU A 60 0.46 14.14 -3.43
N ARG A 61 0.66 14.09 -2.12
CA ARG A 61 1.72 13.26 -1.51
C ARG A 61 1.47 11.78 -1.72
N SER A 62 0.23 11.32 -1.51
CA SER A 62 -0.16 9.92 -1.71
C SER A 62 0.03 9.52 -3.17
N ALA A 63 -0.38 10.36 -4.12
CA ALA A 63 -0.22 10.11 -5.55
C ALA A 63 1.26 10.05 -5.95
N LYS A 64 2.10 10.95 -5.40
CA LYS A 64 3.53 10.94 -5.65
C LYS A 64 4.20 9.65 -5.15
N ARG A 65 3.88 9.20 -3.93
CA ARG A 65 4.40 7.96 -3.35
C ARG A 65 3.94 6.75 -4.14
N PHE A 66 2.66 6.69 -4.48
CA PHE A 66 2.08 5.61 -5.26
C PHE A 66 2.72 5.47 -6.65
N ARG A 67 2.90 6.57 -7.39
CA ARG A 67 3.57 6.56 -8.71
C ARG A 67 5.00 6.03 -8.62
N LYS A 68 5.73 6.37 -7.55
CA LYS A 68 7.09 5.87 -7.33
C LYS A 68 7.10 4.37 -7.06
N ALA A 69 6.17 3.87 -6.24
CA ALA A 69 6.02 2.45 -5.99
C ALA A 69 5.70 1.67 -7.28
N ILE A 70 4.78 2.19 -8.11
CA ILE A 70 4.46 1.62 -9.43
C ILE A 70 5.72 1.56 -10.30
N LEU A 71 6.44 2.67 -10.42
CA LEU A 71 7.64 2.73 -11.26
C LEU A 71 8.67 1.69 -10.82
N TYR A 72 8.93 1.61 -9.51
CA TYR A 72 9.87 0.65 -8.96
C TYR A 72 9.45 -0.79 -9.20
N ALA A 73 8.18 -1.13 -8.95
CA ALA A 73 7.66 -2.47 -9.19
C ALA A 73 7.78 -2.85 -10.68
N LYS A 74 7.42 -1.92 -11.58
CA LYS A 74 7.54 -2.12 -13.02
C LYS A 74 8.97 -2.34 -13.48
N GLU A 75 9.91 -1.50 -13.03
CA GLU A 75 11.33 -1.59 -13.39
C GLU A 75 11.98 -2.91 -12.93
N ASN A 76 11.44 -3.52 -11.88
CA ASN A 76 11.92 -4.79 -11.33
C ASN A 76 11.04 -5.99 -11.72
N ASN A 77 10.06 -5.81 -12.60
CA ASN A 77 9.13 -6.86 -13.03
C ASN A 77 8.39 -7.56 -11.87
N LEU A 78 7.91 -6.77 -10.90
CA LEU A 78 7.20 -7.22 -9.71
C LEU A 78 5.72 -6.79 -9.76
N SER A 79 4.84 -7.63 -9.24
CA SER A 79 3.49 -7.19 -8.87
C SER A 79 3.54 -6.35 -7.61
N LEU A 80 2.59 -5.42 -7.44
CA LEU A 80 2.60 -4.43 -6.36
C LEU A 80 1.33 -4.51 -5.52
N VAL A 81 1.47 -4.71 -4.21
CA VAL A 81 0.39 -4.43 -3.25
C VAL A 81 0.77 -3.17 -2.48
N PHE A 82 0.12 -2.06 -2.79
CA PHE A 82 0.34 -0.78 -2.13
C PHE A 82 -0.69 -0.56 -1.01
N VAL A 83 -0.22 -0.34 0.20
CA VAL A 83 -1.05 -0.15 1.40
C VAL A 83 -0.84 1.25 1.94
N LEU A 84 -1.93 2.02 2.07
CA LEU A 84 -1.96 3.29 2.79
C LEU A 84 -2.75 3.11 4.09
N LEU A 85 -2.05 3.22 5.23
CA LEU A 85 -2.66 3.30 6.55
C LEU A 85 -2.86 4.77 6.92
N ALA A 86 -4.10 5.16 7.19
CA ALA A 86 -4.41 6.55 7.49
C ALA A 86 -5.58 6.67 8.47
N LYS A 87 -5.77 7.87 9.05
CA LYS A 87 -7.05 8.20 9.70
C LYS A 87 -8.19 8.20 8.66
N PRO A 88 -9.44 7.91 9.05
CA PRO A 88 -10.57 7.83 8.10
C PRO A 88 -10.73 9.04 7.17
N TRP A 89 -10.64 10.27 7.68
CA TRP A 89 -10.77 11.48 6.87
C TRP A 89 -9.60 11.64 5.89
N THR A 90 -8.40 11.25 6.32
CA THR A 90 -7.16 11.35 5.55
C THR A 90 -7.14 10.32 4.42
N GLY A 91 -7.55 9.09 4.72
CA GLY A 91 -7.77 8.05 3.71
C GLY A 91 -8.80 8.44 2.66
N LYS A 92 -9.91 9.08 3.08
CA LYS A 92 -10.90 9.66 2.15
C LYS A 92 -10.28 10.75 1.27
N ALA A 93 -9.47 11.65 1.84
CA ALA A 93 -8.78 12.69 1.09
C ALA A 93 -7.78 12.11 0.05
N ALA A 94 -7.12 10.99 0.37
CA ALA A 94 -6.19 10.33 -0.53
C ALA A 94 -6.86 9.55 -1.67
N ARG A 95 -8.19 9.34 -1.65
CA ARG A 95 -8.91 8.46 -2.61
C ARG A 95 -8.56 8.74 -4.08
N LEU A 96 -8.50 10.00 -4.48
CA LEU A 96 -8.23 10.39 -5.86
C LEU A 96 -6.78 10.11 -6.31
N ALA A 97 -5.87 9.84 -5.37
CA ALA A 97 -4.49 9.44 -5.69
C ALA A 97 -4.40 8.07 -6.37
N PHE A 98 -5.44 7.24 -6.22
CA PHE A 98 -5.45 5.83 -6.64
C PHE A 98 -6.42 5.56 -7.80
N ILE A 99 -6.67 6.57 -8.64
CA ILE A 99 -7.41 6.40 -9.90
C ILE A 99 -6.48 5.78 -10.95
N GLY A 100 -6.99 4.82 -11.73
CA GLY A 100 -6.22 4.18 -12.80
C GLY A 100 -5.13 3.24 -12.28
N VAL A 101 -5.47 2.40 -11.30
CA VAL A 101 -4.55 1.39 -10.76
C VAL A 101 -4.14 0.42 -11.88
N PRO A 102 -2.84 0.21 -12.15
CA PRO A 102 -2.37 -0.72 -13.18
C PRO A 102 -2.75 -2.18 -12.91
N GLU A 103 -2.73 -3.01 -13.95
CA GLU A 103 -3.15 -4.43 -13.88
C GLU A 103 -2.35 -5.25 -12.84
N TYR A 104 -1.03 -5.05 -12.78
CA TYR A 104 -0.12 -5.72 -11.83
C TYR A 104 -0.13 -5.09 -10.42
N THR A 105 -1.07 -4.18 -10.13
CA THR A 105 -1.10 -3.43 -8.87
C THR A 105 -2.42 -3.59 -8.15
N ALA A 106 -2.39 -3.78 -6.83
CA ALA A 106 -3.52 -3.71 -5.94
C ALA A 106 -3.28 -2.58 -4.91
N VAL A 107 -4.34 -1.84 -4.57
CA VAL A 107 -4.25 -0.78 -3.54
C VAL A 107 -5.20 -1.07 -2.40
N ILE A 108 -4.71 -0.93 -1.17
CA ILE A 108 -5.53 -0.99 0.05
C ILE A 108 -5.35 0.32 0.80
N VAL A 109 -6.46 0.98 1.09
CA VAL A 109 -6.48 2.14 1.99
C VAL A 109 -7.24 1.72 3.23
N ALA A 110 -6.58 1.65 4.38
CA ALA A 110 -7.19 1.17 5.62
C ALA A 110 -6.99 2.14 6.80
N ASP A 111 -7.90 2.05 7.77
CA ASP A 111 -7.75 2.74 9.05
C ASP A 111 -6.54 2.16 9.81
N TRP A 112 -5.57 3.01 10.15
CA TRP A 112 -4.36 2.63 10.90
C TRP A 112 -4.64 1.98 12.27
N LYS A 113 -5.86 2.18 12.85
CA LYS A 113 -6.28 1.56 14.11
C LYS A 113 -6.75 0.12 13.92
N LYS A 114 -7.02 -0.32 12.69
CA LYS A 114 -7.50 -1.66 12.37
C LYS A 114 -6.37 -2.62 12.02
N PHE A 115 -5.31 -2.60 12.84
CA PHE A 115 -4.18 -3.50 12.71
C PHE A 115 -4.63 -4.98 12.65
N GLY A 116 -4.05 -5.74 11.72
CA GLY A 116 -4.37 -7.15 11.49
C GLY A 116 -5.66 -7.43 10.70
N LYS A 117 -6.43 -6.41 10.30
CA LYS A 117 -7.69 -6.54 9.56
C LYS A 117 -7.69 -5.78 8.24
N LEU A 118 -6.70 -6.06 7.39
CA LEU A 118 -6.66 -5.51 6.03
C LEU A 118 -7.55 -6.30 5.09
N SER A 119 -8.23 -5.61 4.18
CA SER A 119 -8.96 -6.25 3.08
C SER A 119 -8.03 -7.08 2.21
N VAL A 120 -8.56 -8.13 1.58
CA VAL A 120 -7.82 -8.90 0.57
C VAL A 120 -7.45 -7.95 -0.59
N PRO A 121 -6.18 -7.91 -1.04
CA PRO A 121 -5.80 -7.13 -2.20
C PRO A 121 -6.59 -7.60 -3.42
N GLN A 122 -7.03 -6.65 -4.24
CA GLN A 122 -7.68 -6.92 -5.51
C GLN A 122 -6.89 -6.21 -6.59
N TRP A 123 -6.42 -6.96 -7.58
CA TRP A 123 -5.67 -6.41 -8.70
C TRP A 123 -6.50 -5.35 -9.45
N GLU A 124 -5.80 -4.38 -10.02
CA GLU A 124 -6.30 -3.28 -10.85
C GLU A 124 -7.25 -2.31 -10.14
N ARG A 125 -7.31 -2.34 -8.81
CA ARG A 125 -8.24 -1.48 -8.06
C ARG A 125 -7.75 -1.08 -6.67
N ALA A 126 -8.40 -0.05 -6.16
CA ALA A 126 -8.24 0.42 -4.79
C ALA A 126 -9.43 0.00 -3.92
N VAL A 127 -9.14 -0.68 -2.81
CA VAL A 127 -10.11 -1.05 -1.79
C VAL A 127 -9.98 -0.09 -0.60
N LEU A 128 -11.04 0.64 -0.29
CA LEU A 128 -11.08 1.59 0.83
C LEU A 128 -11.84 0.96 2.01
N SER A 129 -11.12 0.64 3.07
CA SER A 129 -11.64 0.08 4.31
C SER A 129 -11.55 1.10 5.44
N MET A 130 -12.24 2.21 5.24
CA MET A 130 -12.34 3.32 6.18
C MET A 130 -13.67 3.24 6.92
N THR A 131 -13.64 2.99 8.22
CA THR A 131 -14.86 3.04 9.06
C THR A 131 -14.85 4.35 9.85
N VAL A 132 -16.00 4.99 9.96
CA VAL A 132 -16.21 6.16 10.82
C VAL A 132 -16.52 5.67 12.23
#